data_AF-A0A944AFF2-F1
#
_entry.id   AF-A0A944AFF2-F1
#
_cell.length_a   1.000
_cell.length_b   1.000
_cell.length_c   1.000
_cell.angle_alpha   90.00
_cell.angle_beta   90.00
_cell.angle_gamma   90.00
#
_symmetry.space_group_name_H-M   'P 1'
#
loop_
_entity.id
_entity.type
_entity.pdbx_description
1 polymer ?
#
loop_
_entity_poly.entity_id
_entity_poly.type
_entity_poly.pdbx_seq_one_letter_code
_entity_poly.pdbx_strand_id
1 'polypeptide(L)'
;MNSRALTILSIICLLLTSCLQKEENASWELLAPEFVGINADPGSSEDGVRYVVLSAELSSDKGVIWSGFMFGGNEASMKFYDCRLEGKTMSLKISNLAKSKTYCYYALAGNGRNQIRTSLKTFTSSSSGKDDGEKEPDPQGPEILPPPPGVGVTVSDQNFFDYLLGICDSDKDGKISVAEAAIPQSIEVCTDDILTLDGLAYFSSLRTLKCEGTVWNGKLTGLALDNNSCLEELTCSHNKIEEISLPASLKKLGCRFNKLSHLNTASTPLLVSLDCYGNSLQSLDLSKLTELEELICGLNAFSTLDLSSNLKLRYLNLSDATNLKTVYVAKGQKIDTIIADNSIEFKYKE
;
A
#
# COMPACT_ATOMS: atom_id res chain seq x y z
N MET A 1 -8.14 -31.26 -70.30
CA MET A 1 -7.39 -32.42 -69.74
C MET A 1 -6.44 -31.90 -68.67
N ASN A 2 -6.87 -31.33 -67.54
CA ASN A 2 -7.86 -31.74 -66.51
C ASN A 2 -7.53 -33.03 -65.76
N SER A 3 -6.25 -33.21 -65.42
CA SER A 3 -5.86 -34.06 -64.29
C SER A 3 -4.73 -33.43 -63.46
N ARG A 4 -3.78 -32.71 -64.09
CA ARG A 4 -2.67 -32.04 -63.38
C ARG A 4 -3.01 -30.69 -62.74
N ALA A 5 -4.06 -29.99 -63.22
CA ALA A 5 -4.50 -28.73 -62.62
C ALA A 5 -5.30 -28.93 -61.32
N LEU A 6 -6.01 -30.07 -61.18
CA LEU A 6 -6.75 -30.40 -59.97
C LEU A 6 -5.84 -30.83 -58.82
N THR A 7 -4.70 -31.47 -59.09
CA THR A 7 -3.75 -31.93 -58.06
C THR A 7 -2.95 -30.77 -57.44
N ILE A 8 -2.68 -29.71 -58.22
CA ILE A 8 -1.96 -28.52 -57.72
C ILE A 8 -2.91 -27.63 -56.87
N LEU A 9 -4.19 -27.52 -57.24
CA LEU A 9 -5.18 -26.82 -56.40
C LEU A 9 -5.42 -27.52 -55.06
N SER A 10 -5.39 -28.85 -55.02
CA SER A 10 -5.61 -29.62 -53.78
C SER A 10 -4.40 -29.60 -52.85
N ILE A 11 -3.16 -29.53 -53.37
CA ILE A 11 -1.95 -29.37 -52.55
C ILE A 11 -1.81 -27.93 -52.01
N ILE A 12 -2.21 -26.92 -52.79
CA ILE A 12 -2.26 -25.53 -52.30
C ILE A 12 -3.36 -25.36 -51.25
N CYS A 13 -4.49 -26.06 -51.37
CA CYS A 13 -5.55 -26.06 -50.36
C CYS A 13 -5.16 -26.82 -49.07
N LEU A 14 -4.33 -27.87 -49.16
CA LEU A 14 -3.76 -28.57 -48.01
C LEU A 14 -2.62 -27.80 -47.31
N LEU A 15 -1.80 -27.06 -48.07
CA LEU A 15 -0.78 -26.17 -47.49
C LEU A 15 -1.38 -24.90 -46.89
N LEU A 16 -2.49 -24.38 -47.45
CA LEU A 16 -3.25 -23.27 -46.85
C LEU A 16 -4.01 -23.71 -45.60
N THR A 17 -4.53 -24.94 -45.52
CA THR A 17 -5.16 -25.44 -44.29
C THR A 17 -4.16 -25.81 -43.20
N SER A 18 -2.93 -26.20 -43.53
CA SER A 18 -1.85 -26.35 -42.53
C SER A 18 -1.19 -25.03 -42.11
N CYS A 19 -1.32 -23.95 -42.91
CA CYS A 19 -0.89 -22.60 -42.52
C CYS A 19 -1.99 -21.80 -41.79
N LEU A 20 -3.26 -22.18 -41.92
CA LEU A 20 -4.38 -21.58 -41.18
C LEU A 20 -4.59 -22.15 -39.77
N GLN A 21 -3.82 -23.16 -39.36
CA GLN A 21 -3.76 -23.60 -37.95
C GLN A 21 -2.64 -22.92 -37.14
N LYS A 22 -2.13 -21.77 -37.61
CA LYS A 22 -1.12 -20.99 -36.89
C LYS A 22 -1.51 -19.55 -36.54
N GLU A 23 -2.80 -19.21 -36.62
CA GLU A 23 -3.34 -17.92 -36.14
C GLU A 23 -4.65 -18.08 -35.34
N GLU A 24 -4.70 -19.03 -34.40
CA GLU A 24 -5.60 -18.94 -33.22
C GLU A 24 -4.87 -18.39 -31.99
N ASN A 25 -3.90 -17.50 -32.21
CA ASN A 25 -3.14 -16.82 -31.17
C ASN A 25 -3.27 -15.30 -31.30
N ALA A 26 -4.50 -14.78 -31.31
CA ALA A 26 -4.79 -13.38 -31.00
C ALA A 26 -6.31 -13.11 -30.98
N SER A 27 -6.98 -13.32 -29.84
CA SER A 27 -8.20 -12.59 -29.45
C SER A 27 -8.70 -12.96 -28.03
N TRP A 28 -7.78 -13.12 -27.07
CA TRP A 28 -8.12 -12.92 -25.66
C TRP A 28 -7.91 -11.46 -25.26
N GLU A 29 -8.10 -10.50 -26.17
CA GLU A 29 -8.67 -9.21 -25.76
C GLU A 29 -10.04 -9.52 -25.13
N LEU A 30 -10.02 -10.00 -23.90
CA LEU A 30 -11.15 -10.27 -23.06
C LEU A 30 -11.84 -8.92 -22.95
N LEU A 31 -12.92 -8.76 -23.73
CA LEU A 31 -13.94 -7.76 -23.49
C LEU A 31 -14.14 -7.73 -21.98
N ALA A 32 -13.81 -6.59 -21.36
CA ALA A 32 -13.98 -6.45 -19.93
C ALA A 32 -15.47 -6.73 -19.65
N PRO A 33 -15.79 -7.61 -18.69
CA PRO A 33 -17.19 -7.91 -18.38
C PRO A 33 -17.94 -6.63 -18.03
N GLU A 34 -19.26 -6.64 -18.14
CA GLU A 34 -20.05 -5.48 -17.75
C GLU A 34 -20.66 -5.73 -16.37
N PHE A 35 -20.86 -4.67 -15.59
CA PHE A 35 -21.65 -4.77 -14.38
C PHE A 35 -23.13 -4.91 -14.74
N VAL A 36 -23.72 -6.03 -14.31
CA VAL A 36 -25.16 -6.33 -14.45
C VAL A 36 -25.95 -5.52 -13.43
N GLY A 37 -25.38 -5.28 -12.24
CA GLY A 37 -26.03 -4.51 -11.20
C GLY A 37 -25.13 -4.24 -10.01
N ILE A 38 -25.57 -3.27 -9.19
CA ILE A 38 -24.98 -2.96 -7.89
C ILE A 38 -26.10 -2.59 -6.92
N ASN A 39 -26.07 -3.14 -5.72
CA ASN A 39 -27.05 -2.92 -4.66
C ASN A 39 -26.38 -2.53 -3.34
N ALA A 40 -27.15 -1.88 -2.47
CA ALA A 40 -26.76 -1.57 -1.10
C ALA A 40 -27.92 -1.93 -0.17
N ASP A 41 -27.70 -2.89 0.71
CA ASP A 41 -28.68 -3.35 1.70
C ASP A 41 -28.29 -2.84 3.09
N PRO A 42 -28.86 -1.71 3.56
CA PRO A 42 -28.59 -1.19 4.89
C PRO A 42 -29.28 -2.05 5.96
N GLY A 43 -28.57 -2.29 7.07
CA GLY A 43 -29.07 -3.07 8.19
C GLY A 43 -28.60 -2.53 9.55
N SER A 44 -29.18 -3.07 10.61
CA SER A 44 -28.78 -2.81 12.00
C SER A 44 -28.67 -4.13 12.76
N SER A 45 -27.57 -4.30 13.49
CA SER A 45 -27.41 -5.42 14.43
C SER A 45 -28.26 -5.23 15.70
N GLU A 46 -28.43 -6.29 16.49
CA GLU A 46 -29.14 -6.26 17.78
C GLU A 46 -28.52 -5.24 18.77
N ASP A 47 -27.21 -5.00 18.65
CA ASP A 47 -26.47 -4.01 19.45
C ASP A 47 -26.56 -2.57 18.89
N GLY A 48 -27.42 -2.32 17.90
CA GLY A 48 -27.63 -1.00 17.30
C GLY A 48 -26.54 -0.55 16.32
N VAL A 49 -25.51 -1.37 16.08
CA VAL A 49 -24.47 -1.08 15.08
C VAL A 49 -25.09 -1.10 13.69
N ARG A 50 -24.98 0.03 12.98
CA ARG A 50 -25.47 0.21 11.61
C ARG A 50 -24.43 -0.26 10.61
N TYR A 51 -24.87 -1.02 9.63
CA TYR A 51 -24.02 -1.50 8.56
C TYR A 51 -24.73 -1.38 7.21
N VAL A 52 -23.96 -1.52 6.13
CA VAL A 52 -24.48 -1.75 4.79
C VAL A 52 -23.76 -2.96 4.19
N VAL A 53 -24.50 -3.78 3.46
CA VAL A 53 -23.92 -4.80 2.58
C VAL A 53 -24.02 -4.29 1.15
N LEU A 54 -22.89 -4.00 0.54
CA LEU A 54 -22.80 -3.70 -0.88
C LEU A 54 -22.64 -5.00 -1.64
N SER A 55 -23.34 -5.15 -2.76
CA SER A 55 -23.17 -6.28 -3.66
C SER A 55 -23.16 -5.80 -5.11
N ALA A 56 -22.32 -6.41 -5.94
CA ALA A 56 -22.26 -6.14 -7.38
C ALA A 56 -22.10 -7.44 -8.16
N GLU A 57 -22.72 -7.50 -9.34
CA GLU A 57 -22.71 -8.67 -10.23
C GLU A 57 -22.13 -8.28 -11.59
N LEU A 58 -21.25 -9.14 -12.11
CA LEU A 58 -20.64 -9.04 -13.42
C LEU A 58 -21.28 -10.00 -14.41
N SER A 59 -21.24 -9.68 -15.71
CA SER A 59 -21.73 -10.58 -16.76
C SER A 59 -20.88 -11.85 -16.88
N SER A 60 -19.59 -11.77 -16.51
CA SER A 60 -18.60 -12.85 -16.49
C SER A 60 -17.48 -12.53 -15.50
N ASP A 61 -16.81 -13.55 -14.98
CA ASP A 61 -15.62 -13.48 -14.12
C ASP A 61 -14.30 -13.57 -14.90
N LYS A 62 -14.35 -14.15 -16.10
CA LYS A 62 -13.21 -14.26 -17.01
C LYS A 62 -12.54 -12.92 -17.26
N GLY A 63 -11.22 -12.86 -17.06
CA GLY A 63 -10.40 -11.69 -17.36
C GLY A 63 -10.42 -10.60 -16.30
N VAL A 64 -11.10 -10.82 -15.17
CA VAL A 64 -11.03 -9.98 -13.98
C VAL A 64 -9.96 -10.54 -13.05
N ILE A 65 -8.98 -9.72 -12.70
CA ILE A 65 -7.88 -10.10 -11.79
C ILE A 65 -7.96 -9.36 -10.46
N TRP A 66 -8.76 -8.29 -10.40
CA TRP A 66 -9.04 -7.54 -9.18
C TRP A 66 -10.46 -6.96 -9.23
N SER A 67 -11.07 -6.81 -8.07
CA SER A 67 -12.39 -6.21 -7.91
C SER A 67 -12.55 -5.58 -6.52
N GLY A 68 -13.44 -4.60 -6.40
CA GLY A 68 -13.69 -3.97 -5.12
C GLY A 68 -14.72 -2.85 -5.20
N PHE A 69 -14.97 -2.21 -4.07
CA PHE A 69 -15.88 -1.08 -3.96
C PHE A 69 -15.13 0.18 -3.58
N MET A 70 -15.49 1.29 -4.21
CA MET A 70 -15.20 2.61 -3.68
C MET A 70 -16.35 3.02 -2.78
N PHE A 71 -16.06 3.40 -1.53
CA PHE A 71 -17.08 3.81 -0.55
C PHE A 71 -16.59 4.98 0.30
N GLY A 72 -17.45 5.96 0.54
CA GLY A 72 -17.12 7.14 1.34
C GLY A 72 -18.31 8.05 1.63
N GLY A 73 -18.06 9.16 2.33
CA GLY A 73 -19.09 10.18 2.61
C GLY A 73 -19.32 11.15 1.44
N ASN A 74 -18.36 11.26 0.52
CA ASN A 74 -18.43 11.99 -0.75
C ASN A 74 -17.38 11.41 -1.72
N GLU A 75 -17.46 11.75 -3.01
CA GLU A 75 -16.54 11.23 -4.03
C GLU A 75 -15.06 11.51 -3.74
N ALA A 76 -14.74 12.63 -3.09
CA ALA A 76 -13.36 13.01 -2.77
C ALA A 76 -12.77 12.25 -1.56
N SER A 77 -13.60 11.58 -0.76
CA SER A 77 -13.20 10.86 0.46
C SER A 77 -13.41 9.35 0.37
N MET A 78 -13.75 8.86 -0.83
CA MET A 78 -13.93 7.44 -1.05
C MET A 78 -12.61 6.70 -0.89
N LYS A 79 -12.68 5.57 -0.18
CA LYS A 79 -11.58 4.61 -0.11
C LYS A 79 -11.94 3.39 -0.93
N PHE A 80 -10.91 2.77 -1.49
CA PHE A 80 -11.04 1.49 -2.17
C PHE A 80 -11.05 0.36 -1.14
N TYR A 81 -11.99 -0.56 -1.29
CA TYR A 81 -12.13 -1.76 -0.50
C TYR A 81 -12.05 -2.94 -1.44
N ASP A 82 -10.94 -3.66 -1.41
CA ASP A 82 -10.75 -4.87 -2.21
C ASP A 82 -11.77 -5.94 -1.81
N CYS A 83 -12.33 -6.62 -2.80
CA CYS A 83 -13.32 -7.66 -2.59
C CYS A 83 -13.03 -8.83 -3.52
N ARG A 84 -12.97 -10.02 -2.94
CA ARG A 84 -12.87 -11.24 -3.70
C ARG A 84 -14.13 -11.43 -4.56
N LEU A 85 -13.92 -11.74 -5.83
CA LEU A 85 -14.97 -12.14 -6.74
C LEU A 85 -15.30 -13.62 -6.51
N GLU A 86 -16.53 -13.90 -6.06
CA GLU A 86 -17.05 -15.25 -5.88
C GLU A 86 -17.95 -15.59 -7.08
N GLY A 87 -17.37 -16.31 -8.05
CA GLY A 87 -18.02 -16.49 -9.35
C GLY A 87 -18.20 -15.13 -10.03
N LYS A 88 -19.44 -14.70 -10.25
CA LYS A 88 -19.76 -13.41 -10.90
C LYS A 88 -20.09 -12.28 -9.91
N THR A 89 -20.08 -12.57 -8.62
CA THR A 89 -20.58 -11.65 -7.60
C THR A 89 -19.49 -11.25 -6.64
N MET A 90 -19.52 -9.99 -6.20
CA MET A 90 -18.68 -9.46 -5.12
C MET A 90 -19.57 -8.81 -4.07
N SER A 91 -19.19 -8.96 -2.80
CA SER A 91 -19.95 -8.41 -1.67
C SER A 91 -19.02 -7.80 -0.62
N LEU A 92 -19.44 -6.69 -0.02
CA LEU A 92 -18.69 -5.99 1.03
C LEU A 92 -19.62 -5.55 2.15
N LYS A 93 -19.30 -5.90 3.39
CA LYS A 93 -20.02 -5.42 4.58
C LYS A 93 -19.25 -4.30 5.26
N ILE A 94 -19.87 -3.13 5.40
CA ILE A 94 -19.29 -1.95 6.06
C ILE A 94 -20.14 -1.63 7.29
N SER A 95 -19.53 -1.74 8.47
CA SER A 95 -20.15 -1.49 9.77
C SER A 95 -19.85 -0.08 10.31
N ASN A 96 -20.43 0.27 11.46
CA ASN A 96 -20.21 1.52 12.18
C ASN A 96 -20.59 2.79 11.38
N LEU A 97 -21.66 2.71 10.60
CA LEU A 97 -22.16 3.86 9.84
C LEU A 97 -22.81 4.90 10.77
N ALA A 98 -22.35 6.14 10.68
CA ALA A 98 -22.94 7.28 11.38
C ALA A 98 -24.42 7.48 10.98
N LYS A 99 -25.29 7.67 11.97
CA LYS A 99 -26.75 7.85 11.82
C LYS A 99 -27.07 9.07 10.95
N SER A 100 -28.09 8.94 10.10
CA SER A 100 -28.58 10.00 9.20
C SER A 100 -27.53 10.60 8.25
N LYS A 101 -26.44 9.88 7.98
CA LYS A 101 -25.40 10.30 7.04
C LYS A 101 -25.63 9.67 5.67
N THR A 102 -25.41 10.46 4.62
CA THR A 102 -25.40 9.98 3.24
C THR A 102 -24.01 9.48 2.89
N TYR A 103 -23.97 8.29 2.30
CA TYR A 103 -22.77 7.66 1.77
C TYR A 103 -22.91 7.46 0.28
N CYS A 104 -21.78 7.46 -0.41
CA CYS A 104 -21.69 7.23 -1.84
C CYS A 104 -20.80 6.02 -2.12
N TYR A 105 -21.12 5.29 -3.18
CA TYR A 105 -20.40 4.07 -3.53
C TYR A 105 -20.48 3.74 -5.03
N TYR A 106 -19.49 3.02 -5.54
CA TYR A 106 -19.51 2.36 -6.84
C TYR A 106 -18.59 1.13 -6.83
N ALA A 107 -18.85 0.15 -7.69
CA ALA A 107 -18.01 -1.03 -7.84
C ALA A 107 -16.97 -0.81 -8.95
N LEU A 108 -15.81 -1.44 -8.76
CA LEU A 108 -14.68 -1.48 -9.69
C LEU A 108 -14.29 -2.93 -9.94
N ALA A 109 -13.91 -3.23 -11.17
CA ALA A 109 -13.24 -4.47 -11.50
C ALA A 109 -12.30 -4.22 -12.68
N GLY A 110 -11.32 -5.09 -12.85
CA GLY A 110 -10.44 -4.94 -13.98
C GLY A 110 -9.37 -6.01 -14.11
N ASN A 111 -8.58 -5.83 -15.15
CA ASN A 111 -7.26 -6.42 -15.27
C ASN A 111 -6.21 -5.30 -15.27
N GLY A 112 -4.92 -5.63 -15.22
CA GLY A 112 -3.82 -4.66 -15.21
C GLY A 112 -3.72 -3.78 -16.47
N ARG A 113 -4.75 -3.77 -17.33
CA ARG A 113 -4.85 -2.97 -18.56
C ARG A 113 -6.22 -2.27 -18.69
N ASN A 114 -7.31 -2.93 -18.32
CA ASN A 114 -8.68 -2.42 -18.45
C ASN A 114 -9.40 -2.38 -17.09
N GLN A 115 -10.03 -1.24 -16.79
CA GLN A 115 -10.85 -1.05 -15.59
C GLN A 115 -12.28 -0.69 -16.00
N ILE A 116 -13.25 -1.33 -15.36
CA ILE A 116 -14.67 -1.09 -15.49
C ILE A 116 -15.22 -0.59 -14.16
N ARG A 117 -16.27 0.25 -14.22
CA ARG A 117 -16.95 0.75 -13.02
C ARG A 117 -18.44 0.87 -13.21
N THR A 118 -19.19 0.75 -12.11
CA THR A 118 -20.61 1.12 -12.10
C THR A 118 -20.78 2.64 -12.06
N SER A 119 -22.01 3.11 -12.31
CA SER A 119 -22.37 4.49 -11.96
C SER A 119 -22.28 4.70 -10.45
N LEU A 120 -21.99 5.94 -10.07
CA LEU A 120 -22.02 6.39 -8.68
C LEU A 120 -23.43 6.27 -8.12
N LYS A 121 -23.57 5.61 -6.97
CA LYS A 121 -24.82 5.54 -6.20
C LYS A 121 -24.64 6.14 -4.83
N THR A 122 -25.77 6.47 -4.20
CA THR A 122 -25.82 6.98 -2.82
C THR A 122 -26.89 6.27 -2.02
N PHE A 123 -26.71 6.23 -0.69
CA PHE A 123 -27.77 5.87 0.25
C PHE A 123 -27.62 6.67 1.54
N THR A 124 -28.69 6.79 2.31
CA THR A 124 -28.68 7.44 3.62
C THR A 124 -29.03 6.42 4.69
N SER A 125 -28.21 6.33 5.74
CA SER A 125 -28.48 5.42 6.87
C SER A 125 -29.62 6.02 7.73
N SER A 126 -30.87 5.59 7.52
CA SER A 126 -32.06 6.19 8.13
C SER A 126 -32.16 5.99 9.65
N SER A 127 -32.64 7.01 10.37
CA SER A 127 -32.85 6.95 11.82
C SER A 127 -34.16 6.25 12.18
N SER A 128 -34.11 5.28 13.08
CA SER A 128 -35.25 4.86 13.89
C SER A 128 -34.82 4.98 15.36
N GLY A 129 -35.65 5.65 16.17
CA GLY A 129 -35.62 5.58 17.64
C GLY A 129 -34.71 6.57 18.38
N LYS A 130 -35.39 7.45 19.13
CA LYS A 130 -35.14 8.23 20.35
C LYS A 130 -33.74 8.67 20.80
N ASP A 131 -33.77 9.95 21.14
CA ASP A 131 -32.85 10.83 21.85
C ASP A 131 -32.80 10.45 23.34
N ASP A 132 -31.60 10.34 23.90
CA ASP A 132 -31.28 10.62 25.29
C ASP A 132 -29.76 10.86 25.34
N GLY A 133 -29.38 12.07 25.73
CA GLY A 133 -28.00 12.53 25.71
C GLY A 133 -27.15 11.84 26.77
N GLU A 134 -25.92 11.49 26.40
CA GLU A 134 -24.81 11.33 27.32
C GLU A 134 -23.47 11.52 26.58
N LYS A 135 -22.50 12.02 27.33
CA LYS A 135 -21.25 12.69 26.92
C LYS A 135 -20.42 11.94 25.88
N GLU A 136 -19.81 12.71 24.98
CA GLU A 136 -18.69 12.29 24.12
C GLU A 136 -17.59 11.57 24.92
N PRO A 137 -17.21 10.34 24.52
CA PRO A 137 -15.84 9.88 24.60
C PRO A 137 -15.15 10.16 23.26
N ASP A 138 -13.99 10.78 23.35
CA ASP A 138 -12.93 10.93 22.34
C ASP A 138 -12.85 9.73 21.36
N PRO A 139 -12.81 9.93 20.03
CA PRO A 139 -12.76 8.83 19.07
C PRO A 139 -11.36 8.18 19.07
N GLN A 140 -11.16 7.19 19.94
CA GLN A 140 -10.19 6.14 19.65
C GLN A 140 -10.68 5.40 18.39
N GLY A 141 -9.91 5.52 17.32
CA GLY A 141 -10.21 4.89 16.03
C GLY A 141 -10.41 3.37 16.15
N PRO A 142 -11.16 2.76 15.24
CA PRO A 142 -11.53 1.35 15.35
C PRO A 142 -10.28 0.46 15.30
N GLU A 143 -10.12 -0.31 16.36
CA GLU A 143 -9.18 -1.41 16.50
C GLU A 143 -9.45 -2.45 15.38
N ILE A 144 -8.40 -2.79 14.62
CA ILE A 144 -8.45 -3.79 13.56
C ILE A 144 -8.52 -5.16 14.24
N LEU A 145 -9.71 -5.78 14.25
CA LEU A 145 -9.84 -7.16 14.71
C LEU A 145 -9.16 -8.11 13.70
N PRO A 146 -8.34 -9.07 14.16
CA PRO A 146 -7.78 -10.09 13.27
C PRO A 146 -8.90 -10.96 12.66
N PRO A 147 -8.71 -11.48 11.44
CA PRO A 147 -9.73 -12.27 10.76
C PRO A 147 -10.06 -13.58 11.51
N PRO A 148 -11.22 -14.19 11.21
CA PRO A 148 -11.69 -15.38 11.90
C PRO A 148 -10.65 -16.52 11.87
N PRO A 149 -10.53 -17.31 12.96
CA PRO A 149 -9.64 -18.47 12.98
C PRO A 149 -9.93 -19.42 11.82
N GLY A 150 -8.94 -19.65 10.95
CA GLY A 150 -9.01 -20.62 9.83
C GLY A 150 -8.90 -20.03 8.42
N VAL A 151 -8.81 -18.71 8.26
CA VAL A 151 -8.43 -18.07 6.99
C VAL A 151 -6.95 -17.71 7.08
N GLY A 152 -6.11 -18.38 6.29
CA GLY A 152 -4.66 -18.16 6.29
C GLY A 152 -4.25 -16.73 5.90
N VAL A 153 -2.96 -16.47 5.97
CA VAL A 153 -2.36 -15.19 5.57
C VAL A 153 -2.52 -15.01 4.06
N THR A 154 -3.19 -13.93 3.65
CA THR A 154 -3.34 -13.58 2.23
C THR A 154 -2.17 -12.73 1.79
N VAL A 155 -1.42 -13.22 0.81
CA VAL A 155 -0.31 -12.52 0.13
C VAL A 155 -0.55 -12.65 -1.37
N SER A 156 -0.63 -11.55 -2.10
CA SER A 156 -0.90 -11.56 -3.54
C SER A 156 0.36 -11.70 -4.37
N ASP A 157 1.52 -11.25 -3.87
CA ASP A 157 2.80 -11.41 -4.54
C ASP A 157 3.36 -12.83 -4.32
N GLN A 158 3.46 -13.61 -5.40
CA GLN A 158 3.93 -14.99 -5.32
C GLN A 158 5.38 -15.10 -4.86
N ASN A 159 6.25 -14.17 -5.26
CA ASN A 159 7.66 -14.21 -4.86
C ASN A 159 7.80 -13.90 -3.37
N PHE A 160 6.99 -12.97 -2.86
CA PHE A 160 6.92 -12.70 -1.42
C PHE A 160 6.31 -13.87 -0.66
N PHE A 161 5.25 -14.49 -1.18
CA PHE A 161 4.65 -15.68 -0.58
C PHE A 161 5.64 -16.86 -0.53
N ASP A 162 6.37 -17.13 -1.60
CA ASP A 162 7.38 -18.19 -1.66
C ASP A 162 8.52 -17.94 -0.66
N TYR A 163 8.95 -16.68 -0.51
CA TYR A 163 9.90 -16.28 0.53
C TYR A 163 9.33 -16.59 1.93
N LEU A 164 8.10 -16.18 2.19
CA LEU A 164 7.46 -16.38 3.49
C LEU A 164 7.25 -17.86 3.81
N LEU A 165 6.91 -18.72 2.84
CA LEU A 165 6.88 -20.17 3.04
C LEU A 165 8.24 -20.69 3.51
N GLY A 166 9.33 -20.19 2.95
CA GLY A 166 10.69 -20.58 3.35
C GLY A 166 11.03 -20.27 4.81
N ILE A 167 10.38 -19.29 5.43
CA ILE A 167 10.69 -18.83 6.80
C ILE A 167 9.56 -19.06 7.83
N CYS A 168 8.31 -19.23 7.39
CA CYS A 168 7.14 -19.31 8.27
C CYS A 168 6.49 -20.70 8.29
N ASP A 169 6.49 -21.44 7.17
CA ASP A 169 5.78 -22.72 6.99
C ASP A 169 6.46 -23.82 7.81
N SER A 170 6.10 -23.89 9.09
CA SER A 170 6.75 -24.73 10.09
C SER A 170 6.20 -26.15 10.06
N ASP A 171 4.91 -26.28 9.71
CA ASP A 171 4.24 -27.58 9.57
C ASP A 171 4.34 -28.16 8.14
N LYS A 172 4.86 -27.38 7.19
CA LYS A 172 5.10 -27.76 5.78
C LYS A 172 3.83 -28.11 5.04
N ASP A 173 2.72 -27.49 5.41
CA ASP A 173 1.43 -27.68 4.74
C ASP A 173 1.29 -26.84 3.45
N GLY A 174 2.29 -26.01 3.14
CA GLY A 174 2.32 -25.15 1.97
C GLY A 174 1.45 -23.90 2.10
N LYS A 175 1.06 -23.55 3.33
CA LYS A 175 0.31 -22.34 3.67
C LYS A 175 1.02 -21.61 4.81
N ILE A 176 0.54 -20.41 5.09
CA ILE A 176 1.00 -19.61 6.22
C ILE A 176 -0.21 -19.34 7.10
N SER A 177 -0.23 -19.97 8.26
CA SER A 177 -1.25 -19.71 9.27
C SER A 177 -1.00 -18.37 9.98
N VAL A 178 -2.05 -17.80 10.58
CA VAL A 178 -1.91 -16.58 11.40
C VAL A 178 -0.95 -16.82 12.58
N ALA A 179 -0.93 -18.03 13.13
CA ALA A 179 -0.02 -18.40 14.21
C ALA A 179 1.45 -18.38 13.74
N GLU A 180 1.72 -18.87 12.53
CA GLU A 180 3.07 -18.84 11.95
C GLU A 180 3.51 -17.43 11.61
N ALA A 181 2.65 -16.61 11.00
CA ALA A 181 2.96 -15.23 10.69
C ALA A 181 3.23 -14.37 11.94
N ALA A 182 2.69 -14.74 13.10
CA ALA A 182 2.93 -14.04 14.36
C ALA A 182 4.29 -14.32 15.00
N ILE A 183 5.08 -15.29 14.50
CA ILE A 183 6.35 -15.71 15.10
C ILE A 183 7.56 -14.90 14.59
N PRO A 184 7.76 -14.67 13.28
CA PRO A 184 8.93 -14.00 12.76
C PRO A 184 9.12 -12.59 13.35
N GLN A 185 10.34 -12.33 13.80
CA GLN A 185 10.77 -11.01 14.27
C GLN A 185 11.54 -10.23 13.20
N SER A 186 11.98 -10.91 12.14
CA SER A 186 12.74 -10.32 11.05
C SER A 186 12.28 -10.88 9.71
N ILE A 187 12.06 -9.98 8.76
CA ILE A 187 11.79 -10.29 7.35
C ILE A 187 12.81 -9.50 6.53
N GLU A 188 13.55 -10.22 5.68
CA GLU A 188 14.59 -9.65 4.83
C GLU A 188 14.41 -10.09 3.39
N VAL A 189 13.93 -9.17 2.57
CA VAL A 189 13.46 -9.39 1.21
C VAL A 189 14.18 -8.41 0.28
N CYS A 190 15.37 -8.78 -0.17
CA CYS A 190 16.16 -7.93 -1.07
C CYS A 190 16.07 -8.44 -2.51
N THR A 191 14.96 -8.17 -3.20
CA THR A 191 14.74 -8.59 -4.59
C THR A 191 13.92 -7.58 -5.37
N ASP A 192 14.19 -7.48 -6.66
CA ASP A 192 13.47 -6.61 -7.60
C ASP A 192 12.15 -7.22 -8.08
N ASP A 193 11.86 -8.47 -7.75
CA ASP A 193 10.73 -9.21 -8.28
C ASP A 193 9.49 -9.19 -7.39
N ILE A 194 9.54 -8.42 -6.30
CA ILE A 194 8.39 -8.22 -5.42
C ILE A 194 7.78 -6.85 -5.65
N LEU A 195 6.49 -6.86 -5.97
CA LEU A 195 5.69 -5.69 -6.29
C LEU A 195 4.96 -5.16 -5.07
N THR A 196 4.59 -6.05 -4.13
CA THR A 196 3.84 -5.71 -2.92
C THR A 196 4.20 -6.63 -1.76
N LEU A 197 4.12 -6.11 -0.54
CA LEU A 197 4.27 -6.85 0.70
C LEU A 197 2.93 -6.92 1.45
N ASP A 198 1.84 -7.14 0.71
CA ASP A 198 0.53 -7.35 1.31
C ASP A 198 0.56 -8.61 2.18
N GLY A 199 -0.20 -8.58 3.27
CA GLY A 199 -0.11 -9.60 4.31
C GLY A 199 0.91 -9.30 5.41
N LEU A 200 1.74 -8.25 5.31
CA LEU A 200 2.58 -7.80 6.45
C LEU A 200 1.78 -7.45 7.71
N ALA A 201 0.49 -7.13 7.55
CA ALA A 201 -0.42 -6.86 8.66
C ALA A 201 -0.57 -8.05 9.64
N TYR A 202 -0.25 -9.28 9.21
CA TYR A 202 -0.31 -10.48 10.06
C TYR A 202 0.95 -10.69 10.90
N PHE A 203 2.02 -9.96 10.62
CA PHE A 203 3.32 -10.12 11.28
C PHE A 203 3.45 -9.16 12.47
N SER A 204 2.66 -9.41 13.51
CA SER A 204 2.54 -8.56 14.69
C SER A 204 3.81 -8.49 15.56
N SER A 205 4.64 -9.54 15.54
CA SER A 205 5.91 -9.61 16.28
C SER A 205 7.11 -9.05 15.51
N LEU A 206 6.91 -8.53 14.29
CA LEU A 206 7.98 -8.06 13.43
C LEU A 206 8.70 -6.86 14.06
N ARG A 207 10.02 -6.99 14.25
CA ARG A 207 10.90 -5.93 14.78
C ARG A 207 11.82 -5.35 13.72
N THR A 208 12.17 -6.13 12.71
CA THR A 208 13.06 -5.71 11.62
C THR A 208 12.44 -6.08 10.28
N LEU A 209 12.27 -5.09 9.41
CA LEU A 209 11.85 -5.28 8.02
C LEU A 209 12.90 -4.69 7.10
N LYS A 210 13.52 -5.53 6.28
CA LYS A 210 14.37 -5.10 5.17
C LYS A 210 13.69 -5.51 3.87
N CYS A 211 13.42 -4.55 3.02
CA CYS A 211 12.81 -4.73 1.72
C CYS A 211 13.50 -3.84 0.67
N GLU A 212 14.82 -3.97 0.58
CA GLU A 212 15.62 -3.16 -0.35
C GLU A 212 15.48 -3.67 -1.78
N GLY A 213 15.21 -2.77 -2.72
CA GLY A 213 15.40 -3.06 -4.13
C GLY A 213 16.89 -3.11 -4.47
N THR A 214 17.26 -3.77 -5.56
CA THR A 214 18.57 -3.51 -6.14
C THR A 214 18.57 -2.12 -6.75
N VAL A 215 19.75 -1.50 -6.78
CA VAL A 215 19.91 -0.11 -7.23
C VAL A 215 19.27 0.05 -8.63
N TRP A 216 18.25 0.92 -8.71
CA TRP A 216 17.46 1.25 -9.91
C TRP A 216 16.42 0.22 -10.37
N ASN A 217 16.32 -0.95 -9.74
CA ASN A 217 15.41 -2.01 -10.22
C ASN A 217 14.30 -2.38 -9.24
N GLY A 218 14.32 -1.89 -7.99
CA GLY A 218 13.23 -2.12 -7.04
C GLY A 218 11.87 -1.71 -7.59
N LYS A 219 10.85 -2.53 -7.30
CA LYS A 219 9.51 -2.39 -7.86
C LYS A 219 8.44 -2.07 -6.82
N LEU A 220 8.74 -2.10 -5.52
CA LEU A 220 7.77 -1.77 -4.48
C LEU A 220 7.30 -0.33 -4.62
N THR A 221 5.97 -0.12 -4.63
CA THR A 221 5.35 1.21 -4.78
C THR A 221 4.71 1.73 -3.49
N GLY A 222 4.52 0.87 -2.49
CA GLY A 222 3.92 1.24 -1.22
C GLY A 222 4.26 0.25 -0.10
N LEU A 223 4.14 0.70 1.14
CA LEU A 223 4.29 -0.11 2.34
C LEU A 223 3.23 0.27 3.36
N ALA A 224 2.36 -0.69 3.70
CA ALA A 224 1.35 -0.54 4.75
C ALA A 224 1.87 -1.19 6.05
N LEU A 225 2.27 -0.37 7.02
CA LEU A 225 2.90 -0.83 8.28
C LEU A 225 2.07 -0.51 9.53
N ASP A 226 0.79 -0.15 9.35
CA ASP A 226 -0.09 0.32 10.43
C ASP A 226 -0.31 -0.73 11.53
N ASN A 227 -0.16 -2.02 11.21
CA ASN A 227 -0.33 -3.13 12.15
C ASN A 227 0.99 -3.67 12.73
N ASN A 228 2.13 -3.13 12.30
CA ASN A 228 3.45 -3.58 12.76
C ASN A 228 3.94 -2.70 13.94
N SER A 229 3.15 -2.69 15.02
CA SER A 229 3.38 -1.82 16.20
C SER A 229 4.64 -2.14 17.01
N CYS A 230 5.30 -3.26 16.72
CA CYS A 230 6.58 -3.65 17.32
C CYS A 230 7.79 -3.40 16.41
N LEU A 231 7.59 -2.83 15.21
CA LEU A 231 8.67 -2.63 14.24
C LEU A 231 9.63 -1.55 14.73
N GLU A 232 10.90 -1.90 14.89
CA GLU A 232 11.96 -1.02 15.39
C GLU A 232 12.90 -0.57 14.27
N GLU A 233 13.13 -1.41 13.27
CA GLU A 233 14.05 -1.13 12.17
C GLU A 233 13.39 -1.41 10.81
N LEU A 234 13.40 -0.40 9.94
CA LEU A 234 12.88 -0.48 8.58
C LEU A 234 13.94 -0.03 7.58
N THR A 235 14.21 -0.84 6.58
CA THR A 235 14.99 -0.43 5.41
C THR A 235 14.29 -0.84 4.12
N CYS A 236 13.90 0.14 3.31
CA CYS A 236 13.13 -0.04 2.07
C CYS A 236 13.75 0.72 0.89
N SER A 237 15.07 0.88 0.93
CA SER A 237 15.84 1.66 -0.03
C SER A 237 15.73 1.13 -1.47
N HIS A 238 15.97 2.00 -2.45
CA HIS A 238 16.04 1.68 -3.89
C HIS A 238 14.74 1.09 -4.47
N ASN A 239 13.59 1.62 -4.07
CA ASN A 239 12.28 1.22 -4.58
C ASN A 239 11.57 2.40 -5.28
N LYS A 240 10.27 2.25 -5.52
CA LYS A 240 9.40 3.27 -6.13
C LYS A 240 8.31 3.71 -5.16
N ILE A 241 8.59 3.68 -3.86
CA ILE A 241 7.61 3.98 -2.82
C ILE A 241 7.25 5.46 -2.88
N GLU A 242 5.96 5.75 -3.03
CA GLU A 242 5.43 7.12 -3.10
C GLU A 242 4.91 7.58 -1.74
N GLU A 243 4.39 6.64 -0.93
CA GLU A 243 3.87 6.89 0.41
C GLU A 243 4.29 5.79 1.38
N ILE A 244 4.56 6.18 2.62
CA ILE A 244 4.95 5.27 3.69
C ILE A 244 4.29 5.67 5.01
N SER A 245 3.65 4.72 5.67
CA SER A 245 3.18 4.84 7.05
C SER A 245 4.28 4.33 7.98
N LEU A 246 4.56 5.07 9.06
CA LEU A 246 5.61 4.73 10.02
C LEU A 246 5.01 4.38 11.39
N PRO A 247 5.36 3.22 11.97
CA PRO A 247 4.86 2.81 13.29
C PRO A 247 5.58 3.57 14.41
N ALA A 248 4.87 3.83 15.51
CA ALA A 248 5.39 4.64 16.63
C ALA A 248 6.62 4.04 17.34
N SER A 249 6.82 2.73 17.22
CA SER A 249 7.96 1.98 17.76
C SER A 249 9.26 2.16 16.98
N LEU A 250 9.21 2.76 15.79
CA LEU A 250 10.35 2.78 14.86
C LEU A 250 11.51 3.62 15.41
N LYS A 251 12.70 3.02 15.41
CA LYS A 251 13.97 3.62 15.86
C LYS A 251 14.93 3.90 14.71
N LYS A 252 14.88 3.11 13.64
CA LYS A 252 15.72 3.30 12.45
C LYS A 252 14.88 3.21 11.19
N LEU A 253 15.04 4.21 10.33
CA LEU A 253 14.40 4.27 9.01
C LEU A 253 15.43 4.55 7.93
N GLY A 254 15.56 3.63 6.98
CA GLY A 254 16.24 3.86 5.70
C GLY A 254 15.25 3.73 4.55
N CYS A 255 14.93 4.83 3.89
CA CYS A 255 14.02 4.88 2.73
C CYS A 255 14.68 5.58 1.53
N ARG A 256 16.00 5.42 1.41
CA ARG A 256 16.83 6.06 0.39
C ARG A 256 16.38 5.70 -1.03
N PHE A 257 16.48 6.65 -1.97
CA PHE A 257 16.16 6.42 -3.39
C PHE A 257 14.77 5.81 -3.60
N ASN A 258 13.75 6.54 -3.15
CA ASN A 258 12.34 6.28 -3.40
C ASN A 258 11.70 7.50 -4.08
N LYS A 259 10.37 7.54 -4.17
CA LYS A 259 9.61 8.64 -4.78
C LYS A 259 8.79 9.43 -3.75
N LEU A 260 9.21 9.43 -2.49
CA LEU A 260 8.47 10.10 -1.43
C LEU A 260 8.42 11.61 -1.70
N SER A 261 7.20 12.16 -1.81
CA SER A 261 6.94 13.60 -1.86
C SER A 261 6.70 14.19 -0.47
N HIS A 262 6.27 13.35 0.47
CA HIS A 262 6.02 13.66 1.86
C HIS A 262 6.51 12.52 2.76
N LEU A 263 7.00 12.87 3.95
CA LEU A 263 7.38 11.91 4.99
C LEU A 263 6.84 12.41 6.33
N ASN A 264 5.83 11.74 6.87
CA ASN A 264 5.25 12.10 8.16
C ASN A 264 5.95 11.35 9.30
N THR A 265 6.74 12.06 10.08
CA THR A 265 7.50 11.54 11.23
C THR A 265 6.85 11.86 12.57
N ALA A 266 5.69 12.54 12.57
CA ALA A 266 5.06 13.06 13.80
C ALA A 266 4.65 11.95 14.77
N SER A 267 4.30 10.78 14.25
CA SER A 267 3.87 9.61 15.02
C SER A 267 5.04 8.70 15.43
N THR A 268 6.29 9.03 15.11
CA THR A 268 7.47 8.17 15.39
C THR A 268 8.55 8.89 16.21
N PRO A 269 8.23 9.35 17.43
CA PRO A 269 9.12 10.19 18.23
C PRO A 269 10.39 9.47 18.72
N LEU A 270 10.41 8.14 18.67
CA LEU A 270 11.53 7.30 19.10
C LEU A 270 12.61 7.11 18.03
N LEU A 271 12.48 7.76 16.87
CA LEU A 271 13.42 7.61 15.76
C LEU A 271 14.79 8.19 16.12
N VAL A 272 15.82 7.34 16.05
CA VAL A 272 17.23 7.65 16.36
C VAL A 272 18.05 7.86 15.09
N SER A 273 17.74 7.14 14.01
CA SER A 273 18.45 7.24 12.73
C SER A 273 17.46 7.34 11.57
N LEU A 274 17.65 8.35 10.72
CA LEU A 274 16.84 8.61 9.53
C LEU A 274 17.72 8.80 8.30
N ASP A 275 17.61 7.90 7.33
CA ASP A 275 18.10 8.08 5.96
C ASP A 275 16.92 8.18 4.99
N CYS A 276 16.64 9.41 4.54
CA CYS A 276 15.66 9.71 3.50
C CYS A 276 16.31 10.30 2.24
N TYR A 277 17.60 10.02 2.02
CA TYR A 277 18.36 10.55 0.90
C TYR A 277 17.72 10.19 -0.45
N GLY A 278 17.72 11.11 -1.41
CA GLY A 278 17.31 10.80 -2.77
C GLY A 278 15.82 10.53 -2.92
N ASN A 279 15.02 11.43 -2.37
CA ASN A 279 13.57 11.44 -2.53
C ASN A 279 13.13 12.78 -3.17
N SER A 280 11.83 13.08 -3.18
CA SER A 280 11.26 14.33 -3.71
C SER A 280 10.60 15.18 -2.63
N LEU A 281 11.12 15.11 -1.39
CA LEU A 281 10.53 15.80 -0.24
C LEU A 281 10.65 17.32 -0.41
N GLN A 282 9.52 18.02 -0.37
CA GLN A 282 9.46 19.49 -0.43
C GLN A 282 9.59 20.16 0.94
N SER A 283 9.32 19.42 2.00
CA SER A 283 9.51 19.80 3.40
C SER A 283 9.83 18.56 4.22
N LEU A 284 10.51 18.76 5.35
CA LEU A 284 10.80 17.71 6.31
C LEU A 284 10.69 18.30 7.72
N ASP A 285 9.64 17.92 8.44
CA ASP A 285 9.45 18.29 9.84
C ASP A 285 10.10 17.22 10.74
N LEU A 286 11.05 17.65 11.57
CA LEU A 286 11.78 16.80 12.50
C LEU A 286 11.57 17.24 13.96
N SER A 287 10.64 18.17 14.21
CA SER A 287 10.43 18.81 15.51
C SER A 287 10.03 17.82 16.62
N LYS A 288 9.43 16.69 16.26
CA LYS A 288 9.04 15.62 17.20
C LYS A 288 10.13 14.57 17.43
N LEU A 289 11.21 14.56 16.65
CA LEU A 289 12.26 13.55 16.70
C LEU A 289 13.38 13.96 17.68
N THR A 290 13.04 14.14 18.96
CA THR A 290 13.99 14.61 19.98
C THR A 290 15.11 13.62 20.28
N GLU A 291 14.92 12.35 19.90
CA GLU A 291 15.89 11.26 20.05
C GLU A 291 16.80 11.07 18.81
N LEU A 292 16.63 11.88 17.76
CA LEU A 292 17.38 11.74 16.52
C LEU A 292 18.88 12.03 16.74
N GLU A 293 19.71 11.03 16.44
CA GLU A 293 21.18 11.09 16.52
C GLU A 293 21.84 11.16 15.13
N GLU A 294 21.19 10.59 14.10
CA GLU A 294 21.72 10.52 12.74
C GLU A 294 20.68 10.94 11.70
N LEU A 295 21.07 11.85 10.81
CA LEU A 295 20.24 12.32 9.71
C LEU A 295 21.01 12.34 8.39
N ILE A 296 20.46 11.63 7.39
CA ILE A 296 20.88 11.71 6.00
C ILE A 296 19.65 12.11 5.18
N CYS A 297 19.64 13.33 4.65
CA CYS A 297 18.48 13.86 3.93
C CYS A 297 18.84 14.63 2.65
N GLY A 298 20.05 14.39 2.15
CA GLY A 298 20.52 14.90 0.86
C GLY A 298 19.65 14.51 -0.34
N LEU A 299 19.84 15.19 -1.47
CA LEU A 299 19.09 14.96 -2.72
C LEU A 299 17.57 14.94 -2.50
N ASN A 300 17.04 16.07 -2.03
CA ASN A 300 15.61 16.35 -1.86
C ASN A 300 15.28 17.78 -2.38
N ALA A 301 14.02 18.20 -2.28
CA ALA A 301 13.53 19.45 -2.87
C ALA A 301 13.31 20.61 -1.87
N PHE A 302 13.46 20.38 -0.56
CA PHE A 302 13.30 21.42 0.45
C PHE A 302 14.45 22.44 0.43
N SER A 303 14.12 23.71 0.70
CA SER A 303 15.10 24.81 0.72
C SER A 303 15.55 25.24 2.11
N THR A 304 14.86 24.73 3.13
CA THR A 304 15.12 25.01 4.54
C THR A 304 14.98 23.74 5.34
N LEU A 305 15.84 23.56 6.34
CA LEU A 305 15.76 22.45 7.30
C LEU A 305 15.87 23.01 8.71
N ASP A 306 14.99 22.60 9.62
CA ASP A 306 15.03 23.01 11.03
C ASP A 306 15.41 21.83 11.92
N LEU A 307 16.58 21.92 12.53
CA LEU A 307 17.16 20.93 13.43
C LEU A 307 17.23 21.43 14.88
N SER A 308 16.61 22.57 15.18
CA SER A 308 16.68 23.20 16.51
C SER A 308 16.07 22.35 17.63
N SER A 309 15.17 21.43 17.31
CA SER A 309 14.58 20.49 18.28
C SER A 309 15.37 19.19 18.42
N ASN A 310 16.33 18.90 17.52
CA ASN A 310 17.07 17.63 17.46
C ASN A 310 18.41 17.74 18.21
N LEU A 311 18.33 18.05 19.50
CA LEU A 311 19.51 18.38 20.32
C LEU A 311 20.51 17.22 20.49
N LYS A 312 20.08 15.98 20.24
CA LYS A 312 20.90 14.77 20.27
C LYS A 312 21.61 14.47 18.94
N LEU A 313 21.37 15.24 17.88
CA LEU A 313 21.92 14.97 16.56
C LEU A 313 23.46 15.05 16.56
N ARG A 314 24.12 13.95 16.20
CA ARG A 314 25.59 13.83 16.16
C ARG A 314 26.13 13.72 14.76
N TYR A 315 25.36 13.15 13.83
CA TYR A 315 25.75 12.97 12.44
C TYR A 315 24.72 13.59 11.50
N LEU A 316 25.17 14.52 10.66
CA LEU A 316 24.34 15.21 9.67
C LEU A 316 24.99 15.10 8.29
N ASN A 317 24.28 14.48 7.34
CA ASN A 317 24.70 14.40 5.95
C ASN A 317 23.67 15.06 5.01
N LEU A 318 24.11 16.16 4.41
CA LEU A 318 23.42 17.02 3.45
C LEU A 318 24.09 16.98 2.07
N SER A 319 24.83 15.92 1.75
CA SER A 319 25.43 15.73 0.43
C SER A 319 24.36 15.85 -0.66
N ASP A 320 24.68 16.49 -1.77
CA ASP A 320 23.77 16.63 -2.92
C ASP A 320 22.45 17.37 -2.60
N ALA A 321 22.38 18.12 -1.49
CA ALA A 321 21.23 18.95 -1.13
C ALA A 321 21.23 20.29 -1.92
N THR A 322 21.19 20.22 -3.24
CA THR A 322 21.34 21.38 -4.15
C THR A 322 20.27 22.46 -4.00
N ASN A 323 19.10 22.11 -3.47
CA ASN A 323 18.00 23.04 -3.21
C ASN A 323 18.06 23.68 -1.81
N LEU A 324 18.78 23.05 -0.87
CA LEU A 324 18.86 23.46 0.53
C LEU A 324 19.74 24.70 0.65
N LYS A 325 19.19 25.77 1.24
CA LYS A 325 19.90 27.04 1.42
C LYS A 325 20.19 27.34 2.88
N THR A 326 19.25 27.01 3.76
CA THR A 326 19.36 27.35 5.18
C THR A 326 19.11 26.14 6.06
N VAL A 327 19.98 25.94 7.05
CA VAL A 327 19.76 25.00 8.15
C VAL A 327 19.66 25.78 9.46
N TYR A 328 18.58 25.59 10.21
CA TYR A 328 18.42 26.16 11.54
C TYR A 328 18.86 25.15 12.59
N VAL A 329 19.66 25.61 13.55
CA VAL A 329 20.12 24.83 14.70
C VAL A 329 19.85 25.60 15.99
N ALA A 330 19.75 24.90 17.12
CA ALA A 330 19.64 25.53 18.42
C ALA A 330 20.98 26.13 18.84
N LYS A 331 20.92 27.21 19.63
CA LYS A 331 22.13 27.84 20.18
C LYS A 331 22.89 26.85 21.07
N GLY A 332 24.14 26.58 20.73
CA GLY A 332 25.00 25.64 21.47
C GLY A 332 24.79 24.17 21.13
N GLN A 333 23.94 23.85 20.15
CA GLN A 333 23.82 22.49 19.59
C GLN A 333 25.18 22.05 19.02
N LYS A 334 25.60 20.83 19.38
CA LYS A 334 26.84 20.23 18.89
C LYS A 334 26.47 19.08 17.97
N ILE A 335 26.99 19.12 16.75
CA ILE A 335 26.93 18.02 15.79
C ILE A 335 28.37 17.59 15.54
N ASP A 336 28.69 16.33 15.85
CA ASP A 336 30.05 15.80 15.80
C ASP A 336 30.59 15.73 14.36
N THR A 337 29.72 15.44 13.39
CA THR A 337 30.08 15.33 11.98
C THR A 337 28.99 15.95 11.11
N ILE A 338 29.41 16.91 10.27
CA ILE A 338 28.56 17.56 9.28
C ILE A 338 29.20 17.36 7.91
N ILE A 339 28.44 16.77 6.99
CA ILE A 339 28.78 16.69 5.57
C ILE A 339 27.78 17.60 4.84
N ALA A 340 28.24 18.73 4.34
CA ALA A 340 27.39 19.72 3.68
C ALA A 340 28.18 20.49 2.61
N ASP A 341 27.48 20.99 1.60
CA ASP A 341 28.06 21.94 0.65
C ASP A 341 28.31 23.30 1.33
N ASN A 342 29.39 23.99 0.95
CA ASN A 342 29.76 25.29 1.51
C ASN A 342 28.74 26.41 1.22
N SER A 343 27.80 26.20 0.31
CA SER A 343 26.70 27.13 0.00
C SER A 343 25.56 27.10 1.02
N ILE A 344 25.50 26.10 1.91
CA ILE A 344 24.43 25.96 2.91
C ILE A 344 24.72 26.86 4.11
N GLU A 345 23.80 27.78 4.40
CA GLU A 345 23.91 28.72 5.52
C GLU A 345 23.34 28.10 6.81
N PHE A 346 24.14 28.03 7.88
CA PHE A 346 23.68 27.62 9.19
C PHE A 346 23.29 28.84 10.04
N LYS A 347 22.07 28.83 10.57
CA LYS A 347 21.50 29.89 11.41
C LYS A 347 21.06 29.37 12.77
N TYR A 348 21.08 30.24 13.76
CA TYR A 348 20.48 29.93 15.05
C TYR A 348 19.00 30.27 15.05
N LYS A 349 18.19 29.39 15.64
CA LYS A 349 16.82 29.68 16.03
C LYS A 349 16.79 29.90 17.54
N GLU A 350 16.12 30.96 17.98
CA GLU A 350 16.01 31.34 19.41
C GLU A 350 15.17 30.35 20.21
#